data_AF-A0A0S7ZC15-F1
#
_entry.id   AF-A0A0S7ZC15-F1
#
_cell.length_a   1.000
_cell.length_b   1.000
_cell.length_c   1.000
_cell.angle_alpha   90.00
_cell.angle_beta   90.00
_cell.angle_gamma   90.00
#
_symmetry.space_group_name_H-M   'P 1'
#
loop_
_entity.id
_entity.type
_entity.pdbx_description
1 polymer ?
#
loop_
_entity_poly.entity_id
_entity_poly.type
_entity_poly.pdbx_seq_one_letter_code
_entity_poly.pdbx_strand_id
1 'polypeptide(L)'
;MMGVSDKRLTDINEDSLQYTEADWEEESYDLFVMRANPQPCPKCGRTGFYGPRAMDPGRKYRACRLCGFWQFVGHDPLRFNPTAHDCEDWPQCARAPYIWWVHPDEKRYTCPYCRQQLVIESQNVFVKSVLIVAPIDDPDHPWLKVPQNRSYPYYQRFWEHWAVTKGRVIL
;
A
#
# COMPACT_ATOMS: atom_id res chain seq x y z
N MET A 1 15.13 -47.41 -21.74
CA MET A 1 14.74 -46.00 -21.97
C MET A 1 13.29 -45.85 -21.54
N MET A 2 13.06 -45.45 -20.30
CA MET A 2 11.72 -45.23 -19.75
C MET A 2 11.34 -43.78 -20.00
N GLY A 3 10.29 -43.55 -20.79
CA GLY A 3 9.76 -42.22 -21.07
C GLY A 3 9.09 -41.65 -19.83
N VAL A 4 9.68 -40.59 -19.27
CA VAL A 4 9.04 -39.74 -18.27
C VAL A 4 8.02 -38.90 -19.03
N SER A 5 6.74 -39.27 -18.90
CA SER A 5 5.63 -38.47 -19.42
C SER A 5 5.47 -37.25 -18.51
N ASP A 6 5.97 -36.14 -19.04
CA ASP A 6 5.91 -34.79 -18.50
C ASP A 6 4.44 -34.39 -18.31
N LYS A 7 3.92 -34.53 -17.09
CA LYS A 7 2.59 -34.04 -16.72
C LYS A 7 2.65 -32.52 -16.69
N ARG A 8 2.26 -31.96 -17.84
CA ARG A 8 1.98 -30.55 -18.10
C ARG A 8 1.42 -29.84 -16.87
N LEU A 9 2.15 -28.81 -16.46
CA LEU A 9 1.65 -27.60 -15.81
C LEU A 9 0.61 -26.93 -16.72
N THR A 10 -0.59 -27.50 -16.78
CA THR A 10 -1.77 -26.86 -17.37
C THR A 10 -2.89 -27.16 -16.41
N ASP A 11 -3.17 -26.18 -15.55
CA ASP A 11 -4.46 -25.85 -14.92
C ASP A 11 -4.20 -24.96 -13.70
N ILE A 12 -3.54 -23.81 -13.91
CA ILE A 12 -3.78 -22.68 -13.01
C ILE A 12 -5.10 -22.09 -13.49
N ASN A 13 -6.17 -22.50 -12.83
CA ASN A 13 -7.50 -21.98 -13.07
C ASN A 13 -7.45 -20.45 -12.91
N GLU A 14 -7.73 -19.69 -13.97
CA GLU A 14 -7.73 -18.21 -13.92
C GLU A 14 -8.76 -17.68 -12.90
N ASP A 15 -9.72 -18.51 -12.49
CA ASP A 15 -10.67 -18.26 -11.39
C ASP A 15 -10.04 -18.27 -9.98
N SER A 16 -8.74 -18.58 -9.85
CA SER A 16 -8.02 -18.63 -8.55
C SER A 16 -7.23 -17.38 -8.17
N LEU A 17 -7.36 -16.27 -8.93
CA LEU A 17 -6.56 -15.05 -8.75
C LEU A 17 -7.31 -13.85 -8.13
N GLN A 18 -8.62 -13.97 -7.93
CA GLN A 18 -9.44 -12.88 -7.41
C GLN A 18 -9.36 -12.85 -5.88
N TYR A 19 -9.01 -11.69 -5.31
CA TYR A 19 -8.98 -11.51 -3.86
C TYR A 19 -10.40 -11.56 -3.31
N THR A 20 -10.70 -12.56 -2.49
CA THR A 20 -12.04 -12.81 -1.94
C THR A 20 -12.21 -12.22 -0.55
N GLU A 21 -13.46 -12.25 -0.06
CA GLU A 21 -13.76 -11.85 1.31
C GLU A 21 -13.15 -12.82 2.33
N ALA A 22 -13.14 -14.12 2.01
CA ALA A 22 -12.52 -15.15 2.84
C ALA A 22 -11.00 -14.92 2.95
N ASP A 23 -10.33 -14.59 1.84
CA ASP A 23 -8.90 -14.24 1.86
C ASP A 23 -8.65 -13.02 2.75
N TRP A 24 -9.52 -12.00 2.67
CA TRP A 24 -9.40 -10.81 3.51
C TRP A 24 -9.59 -11.12 4.99
N GLU A 25 -10.53 -12.01 5.32
CA GLU A 25 -10.79 -12.43 6.70
C GLU A 25 -9.64 -13.25 7.26
N GLU A 26 -9.08 -14.18 6.48
CA GLU A 26 -7.91 -14.97 6.86
C GLU A 26 -6.67 -14.07 7.04
N GLU A 27 -6.36 -13.22 6.06
CA GLU A 27 -5.25 -12.25 6.16
C GLU A 27 -5.43 -11.34 7.40
N SER A 28 -6.66 -10.92 7.70
CA SER A 28 -6.97 -10.06 8.85
C SER A 28 -6.86 -10.82 10.18
N TYR A 29 -7.33 -12.06 10.23
CA TYR A 29 -7.25 -12.90 11.42
C TYR A 29 -5.79 -13.19 11.79
N ASP A 30 -5.01 -13.64 10.82
CA ASP A 30 -3.58 -13.94 11.02
C ASP A 30 -2.84 -12.72 11.53
N LEU A 31 -3.06 -11.58 10.89
CA LEU A 31 -2.33 -10.38 11.20
C LEU A 31 -2.77 -9.75 12.52
N PHE A 32 -4.07 -9.53 12.74
CA PHE A 32 -4.56 -8.74 13.88
C PHE A 32 -4.92 -9.58 15.10
N VAL A 33 -5.35 -10.84 14.92
CA VAL A 33 -5.71 -11.73 16.02
C VAL A 33 -4.51 -12.57 16.44
N MET A 34 -3.90 -13.28 15.49
CA MET A 34 -2.76 -14.16 15.76
C MET A 34 -1.43 -13.41 15.90
N ARG A 35 -1.40 -12.12 15.52
CA ARG A 35 -0.19 -11.28 15.51
C ARG A 35 0.94 -11.91 14.69
N ALA A 36 0.57 -12.59 13.61
CA ALA A 36 1.51 -13.19 12.69
C ALA A 36 2.39 -12.12 12.03
N ASN A 37 3.55 -12.53 11.54
CA ASN A 37 4.41 -11.62 10.79
C ASN A 37 3.71 -11.23 9.48
N PRO A 38 3.84 -9.97 9.03
CA PRO A 38 3.20 -9.52 7.80
C PRO A 38 3.78 -10.23 6.59
N GLN A 39 2.90 -10.69 5.71
CA GLN A 39 3.29 -11.31 4.46
C GLN A 39 3.98 -10.29 3.52
N PRO A 40 4.87 -10.76 2.61
CA PRO A 40 5.46 -9.90 1.60
C PRO A 40 4.41 -9.40 0.61
N CYS A 41 4.58 -8.18 0.10
CA CYS A 41 3.75 -7.67 -0.98
C CYS A 41 3.90 -8.55 -2.24
N PRO A 42 2.81 -9.01 -2.88
CA PRO A 42 2.89 -9.85 -4.07
C PRO A 42 3.44 -9.11 -5.31
N LYS A 43 3.53 -7.77 -5.29
CA LYS A 43 4.07 -6.97 -6.41
C LYS A 43 5.53 -6.55 -6.23
N CYS A 44 5.95 -6.19 -5.02
CA CYS A 44 7.30 -5.68 -4.79
C CYS A 44 8.13 -6.52 -3.81
N GLY A 45 7.57 -7.61 -3.27
CA GLY A 45 8.22 -8.51 -2.32
C GLY A 45 8.46 -7.92 -0.92
N ARG A 46 8.18 -6.62 -0.72
CA ARG A 46 8.49 -5.93 0.54
C ARG A 46 7.48 -6.28 1.63
N THR A 47 7.98 -6.73 2.77
CA THR A 47 7.22 -6.97 4.00
C THR A 47 7.01 -5.68 4.78
N GLY A 48 6.00 -5.63 5.65
CA GLY A 48 5.79 -4.51 6.58
C GLY A 48 5.07 -3.30 5.99
N PHE A 49 5.04 -3.18 4.66
CA PHE A 49 4.27 -2.16 3.93
C PHE A 49 3.03 -2.70 3.25
N TYR A 50 2.70 -3.98 3.40
CA TYR A 50 1.56 -4.66 2.79
C TYR A 50 0.65 -5.35 3.80
N GLY A 51 -0.67 -5.24 3.62
CA GLY A 51 -1.66 -6.00 4.37
C GLY A 51 -3.12 -5.57 4.14
N PRO A 52 -4.09 -6.29 4.76
CA PRO A 52 -5.53 -6.07 4.64
C PRO A 52 -6.00 -4.80 5.34
N ARG A 53 -7.11 -4.23 4.82
CA ARG A 53 -7.70 -2.93 5.19
C ARG A 53 -9.20 -2.90 4.95
N ALA A 54 -9.87 -2.01 5.68
CA ALA A 54 -11.23 -1.61 5.40
C ALA A 54 -11.33 -0.08 5.28
N MET A 55 -12.23 0.41 4.44
CA MET A 55 -12.62 1.82 4.34
C MET A 55 -14.13 1.92 4.50
N ASP A 56 -14.58 2.91 5.25
CA ASP A 56 -16.00 3.17 5.45
C ASP A 56 -16.65 3.79 4.19
N PRO A 57 -17.87 3.37 3.79
CA PRO A 57 -18.59 2.20 4.27
C PRO A 57 -18.17 0.89 3.59
N GLY A 58 -17.65 -0.04 4.39
CA GLY A 58 -17.57 -1.48 4.10
C GLY A 58 -16.60 -1.97 3.02
N ARG A 59 -15.78 -1.11 2.41
CA ARG A 59 -14.85 -1.56 1.35
C ARG A 59 -13.66 -2.30 1.96
N LYS A 60 -13.61 -3.62 1.76
CA LYS A 60 -12.49 -4.50 2.13
C LYS A 60 -11.47 -4.56 0.98
N TYR A 61 -10.19 -4.43 1.31
CA TYR A 61 -9.10 -4.43 0.34
C TYR A 61 -7.78 -4.80 1.00
N ARG A 62 -6.74 -5.07 0.20
CA ARG A 62 -5.35 -5.15 0.64
C ARG A 62 -4.52 -4.11 -0.11
N ALA A 63 -3.50 -3.57 0.54
CA ALA A 63 -2.67 -2.55 -0.10
C ALA A 63 -1.22 -2.55 0.38
N CYS A 64 -0.31 -2.18 -0.52
CA CYS A 64 1.09 -1.91 -0.25
C CYS A 64 1.39 -0.40 -0.33
N ARG A 65 1.78 0.23 0.78
CA ARG A 65 2.13 1.67 0.80
C ARG A 65 3.47 1.99 0.16
N LEU A 66 4.33 0.99 -0.08
CA LEU A 66 5.63 1.23 -0.71
C LEU A 66 5.51 1.30 -2.24
N CYS A 67 4.79 0.37 -2.86
CA CYS A 67 4.69 0.28 -4.32
C CYS A 67 3.35 0.75 -4.90
N GLY A 68 2.38 1.07 -4.04
CA GLY A 68 1.05 1.51 -4.47
C GLY A 68 0.14 0.40 -4.96
N PHE A 69 0.47 -0.86 -4.69
CA PHE A 69 -0.42 -1.98 -4.99
C PHE A 69 -1.69 -1.90 -4.14
N TRP A 70 -2.85 -2.02 -4.77
CA TRP A 70 -4.15 -2.12 -4.12
C TRP A 70 -4.97 -3.20 -4.80
N GLN A 71 -5.73 -3.97 -4.03
CA GLN A 71 -6.69 -4.91 -4.58
C GLN A 71 -7.92 -4.96 -3.65
N PHE A 72 -9.06 -4.56 -4.19
CA PHE A 72 -10.34 -4.66 -3.49
C PHE A 72 -10.88 -6.08 -3.59
N VAL A 73 -11.65 -6.50 -2.60
CA VAL A 73 -12.35 -7.78 -2.64
C VAL A 73 -13.25 -7.81 -3.88
N GLY A 74 -13.14 -8.87 -4.70
CA GLY A 74 -13.89 -9.03 -5.93
C GLY A 74 -13.39 -8.20 -7.12
N HIS A 75 -12.21 -7.57 -7.03
CA HIS A 75 -11.65 -6.76 -8.12
C HIS A 75 -10.21 -7.14 -8.47
N ASP A 76 -9.83 -6.75 -9.68
CA ASP A 76 -8.45 -6.84 -10.15
C ASP A 76 -7.52 -5.90 -9.36
N PRO A 77 -6.24 -6.27 -9.22
CA PRO A 77 -5.27 -5.40 -8.59
C PRO A 77 -4.96 -4.17 -9.46
N LEU A 78 -4.80 -3.03 -8.80
CA LEU A 78 -4.48 -1.74 -9.42
C LEU A 78 -3.28 -1.09 -8.70
N ARG A 79 -2.52 -0.27 -9.43
CA ARG A 79 -1.51 0.61 -8.85
C ARG A 79 -2.08 2.00 -8.67
N PHE A 80 -2.13 2.50 -7.44
CA PHE A 80 -2.59 3.84 -7.12
C PHE A 80 -1.50 4.88 -7.42
N ASN A 81 -1.90 6.14 -7.64
CA ASN A 81 -0.96 7.24 -7.85
C ASN A 81 -0.42 7.74 -6.51
N PRO A 82 0.91 7.87 -6.34
CA PRO A 82 1.50 8.44 -5.14
C PRO A 82 1.38 9.97 -5.16
N THR A 83 0.91 10.54 -4.06
CA THR A 83 0.90 11.99 -3.87
C THR A 83 1.48 12.39 -2.53
N ALA A 84 2.07 13.57 -2.47
CA ALA A 84 2.44 14.23 -1.23
C ALA A 84 2.09 15.72 -1.31
N HIS A 85 1.62 16.26 -0.20
CA HIS A 85 1.37 17.68 -0.05
C HIS A 85 2.30 18.24 1.01
N ASP A 86 2.58 19.53 0.98
CA ASP A 86 3.56 20.19 1.85
C ASP A 86 2.93 21.25 2.76
N CYS A 87 1.65 21.10 3.11
CA CYS A 87 1.10 21.89 4.20
C CYS A 87 1.81 21.59 5.53
N GLU A 88 1.78 22.54 6.45
CA GLU A 88 2.46 22.45 7.75
C GLU A 88 2.05 21.22 8.57
N ASP A 89 0.80 20.78 8.45
CA ASP A 89 0.29 19.59 9.15
C ASP A 89 0.55 18.26 8.41
N TRP A 90 1.22 18.27 7.25
CA TRP A 90 1.45 17.05 6.50
C TRP A 90 2.44 16.12 7.24
N PRO A 91 2.08 14.85 7.50
CA PRO A 91 2.93 13.96 8.27
C PRO A 91 4.17 13.52 7.50
N GLN A 92 5.19 13.07 8.25
CA GLN A 92 6.39 12.44 7.71
C GLN A 92 6.51 10.99 8.13
N CYS A 93 6.84 10.08 7.22
CA CYS A 93 7.15 8.69 7.54
C CYS A 93 8.62 8.41 7.21
N ALA A 94 9.37 7.83 8.14
CA ALA A 94 10.79 7.49 7.98
C ALA A 94 11.63 8.64 7.38
N ARG A 95 11.43 9.87 7.88
CA ARG A 95 12.10 11.11 7.44
C ARG A 95 11.81 11.56 6.00
N ALA A 96 10.72 11.09 5.40
CA ALA A 96 10.19 11.57 4.12
C ALA A 96 8.71 12.00 4.27
N PRO A 97 8.16 12.85 3.40
CA PRO A 97 6.73 13.15 3.38
C PRO A 97 5.90 11.85 3.33
N TYR A 98 4.82 11.81 4.10
CA TYR A 98 3.88 10.70 4.00
C TYR A 98 3.24 10.68 2.61
N ILE A 99 3.08 9.49 2.05
CA ILE A 99 2.53 9.32 0.71
C ILE A 99 1.05 8.99 0.81
N TRP A 100 0.25 9.89 0.29
CA TRP A 100 -1.18 9.71 0.12
C TRP A 100 -1.44 9.06 -1.25
N TRP A 101 -1.95 7.84 -1.24
CA TRP A 101 -2.21 7.07 -2.45
C TRP A 101 -3.63 7.33 -2.94
N VAL A 102 -3.77 7.81 -4.16
CA VAL A 102 -5.05 8.17 -4.78
C VAL A 102 -5.38 7.25 -5.93
N HIS A 103 -6.67 7.01 -6.18
CA HIS A 103 -7.10 6.17 -7.29
C HIS A 103 -6.58 6.75 -8.62
N PRO A 104 -6.18 5.94 -9.62
CA PRO A 104 -5.65 6.43 -10.89
C PRO A 104 -6.57 7.40 -11.64
N ASP A 105 -7.88 7.19 -11.51
CA ASP A 105 -8.89 8.04 -12.14
C ASP A 105 -9.22 9.30 -11.32
N GLU A 106 -8.74 9.39 -10.07
CA GLU A 106 -8.98 10.55 -9.22
C GLU A 106 -8.19 11.75 -9.76
N LYS A 107 -8.89 12.88 -9.95
CA LYS A 107 -8.28 14.12 -10.47
C LYS A 107 -8.10 15.18 -9.40
N ARG A 108 -8.76 15.02 -8.25
CA ARG A 108 -8.69 15.97 -7.14
C ARG A 108 -8.97 15.29 -5.81
N TYR A 109 -8.36 15.77 -4.74
CA TYR A 109 -8.76 15.36 -3.40
C TYR A 109 -8.61 16.51 -2.42
N THR A 110 -9.38 16.44 -1.34
CA THR A 110 -9.24 17.39 -0.23
C THR A 110 -8.17 16.86 0.72
N CYS A 111 -7.14 17.65 0.98
CA CYS A 111 -6.13 17.32 1.99
C CYS A 111 -6.84 17.04 3.33
N PRO A 112 -6.63 15.87 3.95
CA PRO A 112 -7.30 15.54 5.21
C PRO A 112 -6.84 16.42 6.38
N TYR A 113 -5.69 17.10 6.25
CA TYR A 113 -5.08 17.94 7.28
C TYR A 113 -5.48 19.42 7.14
N CYS A 114 -5.01 20.10 6.08
CA CYS A 114 -5.26 21.54 5.87
C CYS A 114 -6.60 21.83 5.15
N ARG A 115 -7.33 20.81 4.71
CA ARG A 115 -8.62 20.93 3.99
C ARG A 115 -8.55 21.63 2.64
N GLN A 116 -7.35 21.96 2.14
CA GLN A 116 -7.16 22.50 0.80
C GLN A 116 -7.53 21.45 -0.26
N GLN A 117 -8.17 21.89 -1.33
CA GLN A 117 -8.41 21.06 -2.51
C GLN A 117 -7.14 20.99 -3.37
N LEU A 118 -6.71 19.78 -3.69
CA LEU A 118 -5.49 19.48 -4.45
C LEU A 118 -5.88 18.88 -5.80
N VAL A 119 -5.17 19.25 -6.86
CA VAL A 119 -5.37 18.73 -8.21
C VAL A 119 -4.25 17.73 -8.54
N ILE A 120 -4.64 16.56 -9.04
CA ILE A 120 -3.77 15.45 -9.41
C ILE A 120 -3.55 15.52 -10.94
N GLU A 121 -2.87 16.57 -11.38
CA GLU A 121 -2.49 16.75 -12.79
C GLU A 121 -1.02 17.13 -12.87
N SER A 122 -0.33 16.70 -13.92
CA SER A 122 1.09 16.94 -14.10
C SER A 122 1.43 18.39 -14.45
N GLN A 123 0.48 19.21 -14.92
CA GLN A 123 0.79 20.50 -15.55
C GLN A 123 -0.32 21.56 -15.47
N ASN A 124 -0.76 21.94 -14.27
CA ASN A 124 -1.56 23.17 -14.10
C ASN A 124 -0.77 24.21 -13.30
N VAL A 125 -0.31 25.27 -13.98
CA VAL A 125 0.62 26.30 -13.45
C VAL A 125 0.05 27.06 -12.24
N PHE A 126 -1.26 27.02 -12.04
CA PHE A 126 -1.97 27.74 -10.97
C PHE A 126 -2.35 26.87 -9.76
N VAL A 127 -2.17 25.54 -9.84
CA VAL A 127 -2.47 24.62 -8.72
C VAL A 127 -1.30 23.67 -8.54
N LYS A 128 -0.75 23.61 -7.33
CA LYS A 128 0.41 22.78 -7.03
C LYS A 128 0.11 21.31 -7.34
N SER A 129 0.79 20.75 -8.34
CA SER A 129 0.79 19.31 -8.58
C SER A 129 1.37 18.60 -7.36
N VAL A 130 0.68 17.56 -6.89
CA VAL A 130 1.07 16.78 -5.71
C VAL A 130 1.59 15.39 -6.08
N LEU A 131 1.70 15.08 -7.37
CA LEU A 131 2.25 13.80 -7.84
C LEU A 131 3.75 13.73 -7.52
N ILE A 132 4.17 12.58 -7.00
CA ILE A 132 5.58 12.29 -6.69
C ILE A 132 6.00 10.96 -7.32
N VAL A 133 7.27 10.60 -7.20
CA VAL A 133 7.75 9.26 -7.56
C VAL A 133 7.38 8.28 -6.43
N ALA A 134 6.91 7.08 -6.78
CA ALA A 134 6.63 6.06 -5.78
C ALA A 134 7.94 5.62 -5.09
N PRO A 135 7.93 5.29 -3.78
CA PRO A 135 9.13 4.86 -3.06
C PRO A 135 9.85 3.68 -3.66
N ILE A 136 9.11 2.76 -4.29
CA ILE A 136 9.70 1.59 -4.93
C ILE A 136 10.44 1.93 -6.24
N ASP A 137 10.08 3.04 -6.88
CA ASP A 137 10.67 3.50 -8.14
C ASP A 137 11.81 4.52 -7.90
N ASP A 138 11.96 5.01 -6.67
CA ASP A 138 13.05 5.91 -6.25
C ASP A 138 14.06 5.13 -5.38
N PRO A 139 15.24 4.75 -5.92
CA PRO A 139 16.22 3.93 -5.21
C PRO A 139 16.81 4.62 -3.97
N ASP A 140 16.74 5.94 -3.89
CA ASP A 140 17.24 6.73 -2.77
C ASP A 140 16.17 7.02 -1.71
N HIS A 141 14.91 6.62 -1.96
CA HIS A 141 13.80 6.93 -1.09
C HIS A 141 14.04 6.37 0.33
N PRO A 142 13.89 7.19 1.40
CA PRO A 142 14.18 6.76 2.77
C PRO A 142 13.40 5.51 3.23
N TRP A 143 12.23 5.25 2.64
CA TRP A 143 11.42 4.07 2.97
C TRP A 143 12.05 2.74 2.53
N LEU A 144 12.97 2.74 1.56
CA LEU A 144 13.71 1.53 1.17
C LEU A 144 14.69 1.08 2.27
N LYS A 145 15.18 2.03 3.07
CA LYS A 145 16.07 1.79 4.22
C LYS A 145 15.34 1.21 5.43
N VAL A 146 14.01 1.23 5.45
CA VAL A 146 13.22 0.53 6.47
C VAL A 146 13.53 -0.97 6.37
N PRO A 147 13.99 -1.63 7.46
CA PRO A 147 14.41 -3.03 7.36
C PRO A 147 13.25 -3.99 7.08
N GLN A 148 13.55 -5.10 6.41
CA GLN A 148 12.60 -6.15 6.01
C GLN A 148 12.42 -7.21 7.10
N ASN A 149 11.45 -8.11 6.95
CA ASN A 149 11.16 -9.23 7.87
C ASN A 149 10.84 -8.79 9.29
N ARG A 150 10.12 -7.66 9.41
CA ARG A 150 9.80 -7.08 10.69
C ARG A 150 8.57 -7.75 11.31
N SER A 151 8.60 -7.88 12.63
CA SER A 151 7.51 -8.49 13.41
C SER A 151 6.24 -7.65 13.40
N TYR A 152 5.11 -8.25 13.79
CA TYR A 152 3.82 -7.55 13.92
C TYR A 152 3.89 -6.19 14.68
N PRO A 153 4.63 -6.02 15.79
CA PRO A 153 4.79 -4.70 16.42
C PRO A 153 5.36 -3.61 15.52
N TYR A 154 6.26 -3.95 14.61
CA TYR A 154 6.77 -3.00 13.62
C TYR A 154 5.74 -2.71 12.54
N TYR A 155 4.98 -3.72 12.12
CA TYR A 155 3.84 -3.55 11.23
C TYR A 155 2.83 -2.56 11.84
N GLN A 156 2.39 -2.77 13.07
CA GLN A 156 1.48 -1.85 13.76
C GLN A 156 2.00 -0.41 13.74
N ARG A 157 3.30 -0.16 13.94
CA ARG A 157 3.87 1.21 13.85
C ARG A 157 3.72 1.85 12.47
N PHE A 158 3.72 1.07 11.40
CA PHE A 158 3.46 1.58 10.05
C PHE A 158 1.96 1.74 9.74
N TRP A 159 1.06 1.12 10.52
CA TRP A 159 -0.33 0.91 10.10
C TRP A 159 -1.42 1.25 11.11
N GLU A 160 -1.27 0.87 12.37
CA GLU A 160 -2.23 1.17 13.43
C GLU A 160 -2.01 2.60 13.92
N HIS A 161 -2.62 3.53 13.20
CA HIS A 161 -3.11 4.83 13.69
C HIS A 161 -2.38 5.43 14.90
N TRP A 162 -1.18 5.94 14.65
CA TRP A 162 -0.84 7.25 15.19
C TRP A 162 -1.61 8.21 14.24
N ALA A 163 -2.54 9.10 14.65
CA ALA A 163 -3.36 9.92 13.71
C ALA A 163 -2.54 10.98 12.90
N VAL A 164 -1.29 10.67 12.64
CA VAL A 164 -0.14 11.41 13.14
C VAL A 164 1.06 10.59 12.65
N THR A 165 2.15 11.22 12.26
CA THR A 165 3.48 10.75 12.65
C THR A 165 4.21 11.84 13.42
N LYS A 166 3.49 12.83 13.99
CA LYS A 166 3.86 13.58 15.21
C LYS A 166 4.25 12.64 16.38
N GLY A 167 5.37 11.95 16.19
CA GLY A 167 5.85 10.81 16.96
C GLY A 167 6.89 9.95 16.22
N ARG A 168 7.59 10.53 15.23
CA ARG A 168 8.94 10.15 14.76
C ARG A 168 9.24 8.64 14.73
N VAL A 169 9.04 8.01 13.58
CA VAL A 169 9.73 6.75 13.27
C VAL A 169 11.19 7.08 13.00
N ILE A 170 12.00 7.16 14.06
CA ILE A 170 13.46 7.10 13.95
C ILE A 170 13.80 5.62 13.86
N LEU A 171 14.27 5.21 12.68
CA LEU A 171 15.02 3.97 12.52
C LEU A 171 16.38 4.10 13.20
#